data_AF-A0A0U2WP60-F1
#
_entry.id   AF-A0A0U2WP60-F1
#
_cell.length_a   1.000
_cell.length_b   1.000
_cell.length_c   1.000
_cell.angle_alpha   90.00
_cell.angle_beta   90.00
_cell.angle_gamma   90.00
#
_symmetry.space_group_name_H-M   'P 1'
#
loop_
_entity.id
_entity.type
_entity.pdbx_description
1 polymer ?
#
loop_
_entity_poly.entity_id
_entity_poly.type
_entity_poly.pdbx_seq_one_letter_code
_entity_poly.pdbx_strand_id
1 'polypeptide(L)'
;MQVSIKHAQCGALLMVVKDLNVELPLAIYPTDPLRDKLCSEFKCIETNSPCEALVALLRGDANVVLTSSNEVREAVKEMVSLIPIGRAFQVVDYRCRMTSHGLEMLKNLELECPDYSYDRALFIADELSPSIHFLITKLKRAQLIEGEKLKINCGLEIPKGLEVAYPFSQLECPKSYEERLREEIFKKLR
;
A
#
# COMPACT_ATOMS: atom_id res chain seq x y z
N MET A 1 -7.25 11.74 -23.81
CA MET A 1 -7.97 12.19 -22.60
C MET A 1 -7.04 13.04 -21.73
N GLN A 2 -7.50 14.15 -21.14
CA GLN A 2 -6.67 14.96 -20.23
C GLN A 2 -6.60 14.33 -18.83
N VAL A 3 -5.38 14.04 -18.37
CA VAL A 3 -5.11 13.41 -17.08
C VAL A 3 -4.10 14.25 -16.28
N SER A 4 -4.33 14.41 -14.98
CA SER A 4 -3.36 15.02 -14.05
C SER A 4 -3.12 14.12 -12.85
N ILE A 5 -1.86 13.81 -12.55
CA ILE A 5 -1.46 13.04 -11.37
C ILE A 5 -1.50 13.98 -10.15
N LYS A 6 -2.25 13.60 -9.11
CA LYS A 6 -2.31 14.32 -7.82
C LYS A 6 -1.27 13.78 -6.84
N HIS A 7 -1.29 12.47 -6.62
CA HIS A 7 -0.45 11.78 -5.66
C HIS A 7 -0.10 10.39 -6.17
N ALA A 8 0.95 9.79 -5.62
CA ALA A 8 1.39 8.45 -5.96
C ALA A 8 1.96 7.76 -4.73
N GLN A 9 1.62 6.49 -4.54
CA GLN A 9 2.23 5.61 -3.55
C GLN A 9 2.43 4.26 -4.21
N CYS A 10 3.70 3.91 -4.50
CA CYS A 10 4.17 2.65 -5.08
C CYS A 10 3.16 1.91 -5.98
N GLY A 11 3.24 2.14 -7.29
CA GLY A 11 2.32 1.57 -8.29
C GLY A 11 0.88 2.12 -8.25
N ALA A 12 0.36 2.49 -7.08
CA ALA A 12 -0.94 3.18 -6.98
C ALA A 12 -0.80 4.68 -7.27
N LEU A 13 -1.41 5.12 -8.37
CA LEU A 13 -1.40 6.51 -8.83
C LEU A 13 -2.78 7.12 -8.67
N LEU A 14 -2.88 8.17 -7.86
CA LEU A 14 -4.08 9.00 -7.78
C LEU A 14 -4.07 10.00 -8.94
N MET A 15 -4.95 9.79 -9.91
CA MET A 15 -5.05 10.59 -11.13
C MET A 15 -6.44 11.17 -11.27
N VAL A 16 -6.54 12.38 -11.80
CA VAL A 16 -7.83 12.99 -12.19
C VAL A 16 -7.96 13.00 -13.69
N VAL A 17 -9.04 12.40 -14.18
CA VAL A 17 -9.42 12.40 -15.59
C VAL A 17 -10.39 13.55 -15.82
N LYS A 18 -9.88 14.69 -16.29
CA LYS A 18 -10.63 15.96 -16.35
C LYS A 18 -11.87 15.87 -17.24
N ASP A 19 -11.73 15.21 -18.39
CA ASP A 19 -12.80 15.09 -19.40
C ASP A 19 -14.00 14.25 -18.89
N LEU A 20 -13.78 13.43 -17.88
CA LEU A 20 -14.78 12.54 -17.29
C LEU A 20 -15.20 12.97 -15.87
N ASN A 21 -14.47 13.92 -15.28
CA ASN A 21 -14.62 14.31 -13.88
C ASN A 21 -14.57 13.12 -12.91
N VAL A 22 -13.61 12.20 -13.10
CA VAL A 22 -13.39 11.04 -12.23
C VAL A 22 -11.96 11.01 -11.69
N GLU A 23 -11.79 10.41 -10.51
CA GLU A 23 -10.49 10.10 -9.92
C GLU A 23 -10.20 8.60 -10.04
N LEU A 24 -8.98 8.26 -10.46
CA LEU A 24 -8.46 6.90 -10.51
C LEU A 24 -7.41 6.70 -9.41
N PRO A 25 -7.29 5.51 -8.80
CA PRO A 25 -8.05 4.32 -9.15
C PRO A 25 -9.50 4.36 -8.69
N LEU A 26 -10.39 3.64 -9.38
CA LEU A 26 -11.82 3.59 -9.02
C LEU A 26 -12.40 2.20 -9.23
N ALA A 27 -13.50 1.91 -8.53
CA ALA A 27 -14.28 0.71 -8.71
C ALA A 27 -15.71 1.04 -9.15
N ILE A 28 -16.14 0.45 -10.27
CA ILE A 28 -17.46 0.65 -10.89
C ILE A 28 -18.15 -0.67 -11.16
N TYR A 29 -19.47 -0.60 -11.31
CA TYR A 29 -20.25 -1.74 -11.78
C TYR A 29 -19.94 -2.03 -13.25
N PRO A 30 -20.02 -3.31 -13.68
CA PRO A 30 -19.87 -3.67 -15.09
C PRO A 30 -20.90 -3.00 -16.03
N THR A 31 -21.99 -2.48 -15.47
CA THR A 31 -23.07 -1.75 -16.16
C THR A 31 -22.89 -0.24 -16.15
N ASP A 32 -21.81 0.29 -15.56
CA ASP A 32 -21.57 1.72 -15.50
C ASP A 32 -21.37 2.30 -16.92
N PRO A 33 -22.05 3.41 -17.28
CA PRO A 33 -21.97 4.00 -18.61
C PRO A 33 -20.56 4.48 -18.99
N LEU A 34 -19.67 4.70 -18.02
CA LEU A 34 -18.29 5.09 -18.26
C LEU A 34 -17.36 3.90 -18.52
N ARG A 35 -17.80 2.66 -18.32
CA ARG A 35 -16.97 1.46 -18.42
C ARG A 35 -16.17 1.40 -19.72
N ASP A 36 -16.83 1.45 -20.87
CA ASP A 36 -16.15 1.25 -22.15
C ASP A 36 -15.13 2.36 -22.44
N LYS A 37 -15.46 3.59 -22.03
CA LYS A 37 -14.59 4.75 -22.19
C LYS A 37 -13.38 4.70 -21.24
N LEU A 38 -13.57 4.18 -20.03
CA LEU A 38 -12.47 4.00 -19.08
C LEU A 38 -11.57 2.83 -19.46
N CYS A 39 -12.14 1.69 -19.85
CA CYS A 39 -11.38 0.48 -20.15
C CYS A 39 -10.71 0.49 -21.54
N SER A 40 -11.05 1.43 -22.42
CA SER A 40 -10.31 1.66 -23.67
C SER A 40 -9.04 2.48 -23.47
N GLU A 41 -9.00 3.33 -22.43
CA GLU A 41 -7.89 4.25 -22.16
C GLU A 41 -7.01 3.80 -20.98
N PHE A 42 -7.58 3.03 -20.05
CA PHE A 42 -6.94 2.61 -18.81
C PHE A 42 -7.06 1.10 -18.60
N LYS A 43 -6.16 0.53 -17.80
CA LYS A 43 -6.20 -0.90 -17.50
C LYS A 43 -7.36 -1.23 -16.57
N CYS A 44 -8.19 -2.19 -16.98
CA CYS A 44 -9.32 -2.69 -16.20
C CYS A 44 -9.08 -4.14 -15.76
N ILE A 45 -9.52 -4.47 -14.55
CA ILE A 45 -9.61 -5.84 -14.06
C ILE A 45 -11.02 -6.10 -13.53
N GLU A 46 -11.53 -7.32 -13.70
CA GLU A 46 -12.78 -7.76 -13.09
C GLU A 46 -12.47 -8.62 -11.87
N THR A 47 -12.99 -8.23 -10.71
CA THR A 47 -12.90 -9.03 -9.48
C THR A 47 -13.98 -8.63 -8.48
N ASN A 48 -14.39 -9.59 -7.66
CA ASN A 48 -15.26 -9.36 -6.51
C ASN A 48 -14.51 -9.53 -5.17
N SER A 49 -13.19 -9.74 -5.22
CA SER A 49 -12.32 -9.86 -4.04
C SER A 49 -11.68 -8.50 -3.72
N PRO A 50 -11.90 -7.94 -2.51
CA PRO A 50 -11.25 -6.70 -2.09
C PRO A 50 -9.72 -6.79 -2.13
N CYS A 51 -9.14 -7.90 -1.67
CA CYS A 51 -7.69 -8.06 -1.69
C CYS A 51 -7.12 -8.06 -3.12
N GLU A 52 -7.74 -8.80 -4.05
CA GLU A 52 -7.27 -8.85 -5.44
C GLU A 52 -7.35 -7.49 -6.11
N ALA A 53 -8.45 -6.77 -5.91
CA ALA A 53 -8.62 -5.42 -6.42
C ALA A 53 -7.50 -4.50 -5.92
N LEU A 54 -7.28 -4.46 -4.60
CA LEU A 54 -6.29 -3.58 -4.00
C LEU A 54 -4.85 -3.92 -4.39
N VAL A 55 -4.51 -5.22 -4.48
CA VAL A 55 -3.19 -5.66 -4.93
C VAL A 55 -2.97 -5.30 -6.40
N ALA A 56 -3.95 -5.50 -7.28
CA ALA A 56 -3.84 -5.15 -8.70
C ALA A 56 -3.65 -3.63 -8.89
N LEU A 57 -4.36 -2.82 -8.11
CA LEU A 57 -4.18 -1.36 -8.11
C LEU A 57 -2.79 -0.97 -7.58
N LEU A 58 -2.32 -1.62 -6.52
CA LEU A 58 -1.01 -1.34 -5.93
C LEU A 58 0.15 -1.75 -6.85
N ARG A 59 -0.01 -2.82 -7.64
CA ARG A 59 0.96 -3.24 -8.67
C ARG A 59 0.96 -2.36 -9.91
N GLY A 60 -0.08 -1.55 -10.11
CA GLY A 60 -0.29 -0.83 -11.38
C GLY A 60 -0.78 -1.75 -12.51
N ASP A 61 -1.30 -2.94 -12.17
CA ASP A 61 -1.92 -3.88 -13.10
C ASP A 61 -3.30 -3.38 -13.55
N ALA A 62 -3.96 -2.57 -12.72
CA ALA A 62 -5.23 -1.94 -13.01
C ALA A 62 -5.25 -0.47 -12.58
N ASN A 63 -6.06 0.32 -13.26
CA ASN A 63 -6.50 1.64 -12.82
C ASN A 63 -7.99 1.62 -12.46
N VAL A 64 -8.76 0.69 -13.03
CA VAL A 64 -10.20 0.55 -12.83
C VAL A 64 -10.53 -0.88 -12.45
N VAL A 65 -11.36 -1.04 -11.42
CA VAL A 65 -11.86 -2.33 -10.98
C VAL A 65 -13.33 -2.45 -11.36
N LEU A 66 -13.65 -3.44 -12.20
CA LEU A 66 -15.02 -3.81 -12.53
C LEU A 66 -15.49 -4.81 -11.49
N THR A 67 -16.56 -4.49 -10.76
CA THR A 67 -17.03 -5.32 -9.66
C THR A 67 -18.52 -5.17 -9.43
N SER A 68 -19.17 -6.27 -9.06
CA SER A 68 -20.56 -6.26 -8.57
C SER A 68 -20.61 -6.18 -7.04
N SER A 69 -19.46 -6.25 -6.36
CA SER A 69 -19.36 -6.22 -4.91
C SER A 69 -19.25 -4.80 -4.36
N ASN A 70 -20.16 -4.42 -3.46
CA ASN A 70 -20.05 -3.15 -2.74
C ASN A 70 -18.82 -3.11 -1.82
N GLU A 71 -18.38 -4.27 -1.31
CA GLU A 71 -17.20 -4.36 -0.44
C GLU A 71 -15.92 -3.98 -1.19
N VAL A 72 -15.77 -4.41 -2.45
CA VAL A 72 -14.65 -4.01 -3.31
C VAL A 72 -14.67 -2.50 -3.55
N ARG A 73 -15.85 -1.92 -3.80
CA ARG A 73 -16.00 -0.49 -4.03
C ARG A 73 -15.58 0.34 -2.82
N GLU A 74 -16.04 -0.04 -1.63
CA GLU A 74 -15.64 0.63 -0.39
C GLU A 74 -14.14 0.45 -0.11
N ALA A 75 -13.58 -0.73 -0.36
CA ALA A 75 -12.15 -0.98 -0.16
C ALA A 75 -11.27 -0.12 -1.10
N VAL A 76 -11.64 -0.02 -2.39
CA VAL A 76 -10.92 0.84 -3.36
C VAL A 76 -11.03 2.31 -2.96
N LYS A 77 -12.23 2.76 -2.57
CA LYS A 77 -12.44 4.14 -2.09
C LYS A 77 -11.61 4.45 -0.84
N GLU A 78 -11.55 3.51 0.11
CA GLU A 78 -10.72 3.61 1.31
C GLU A 78 -9.24 3.75 0.94
N MET A 79 -8.71 2.85 0.10
CA MET A 79 -7.33 2.91 -0.38
C MET A 79 -7.02 4.25 -1.07
N VAL A 80 -7.88 4.72 -1.97
CA VAL A 80 -7.73 6.00 -2.68
C VAL A 80 -7.59 7.17 -1.71
N SER A 81 -8.42 7.21 -0.67
CA SER A 81 -8.38 8.28 0.34
C SER A 81 -7.07 8.29 1.15
N LEU A 82 -6.36 7.15 1.21
CA LEU A 82 -5.13 6.98 1.96
C LEU A 82 -3.85 7.15 1.12
N ILE A 83 -3.95 7.18 -0.21
CA ILE A 83 -2.80 7.43 -1.11
C ILE A 83 -2.11 8.77 -0.77
N PRO A 84 -2.83 9.92 -0.62
CA PRO A 84 -2.21 11.22 -0.36
C PRO A 84 -1.37 11.25 0.93
N ILE A 85 -1.72 10.42 1.91
CA ILE A 85 -1.06 10.39 3.22
C ILE A 85 -0.15 9.18 3.41
N GLY A 86 0.17 8.43 2.35
CA GLY A 86 1.11 7.32 2.41
C GLY A 86 0.61 6.07 3.13
N ARG A 87 -0.72 5.91 3.32
CA ARG A 87 -1.32 4.81 4.10
C ARG A 87 -2.02 3.74 3.24
N ALA A 88 -1.93 3.82 1.90
CA ALA A 88 -2.58 2.84 1.02
C ALA A 88 -2.14 1.39 1.32
N PHE A 89 -0.86 1.18 1.64
CA PHE A 89 -0.34 -0.13 2.04
C PHE A 89 -1.07 -0.74 3.24
N GLN A 90 -1.50 0.06 4.22
CA GLN A 90 -2.16 -0.46 5.42
C GLN A 90 -3.51 -1.10 5.09
N VAL A 91 -4.27 -0.50 4.19
CA VAL A 91 -5.58 -1.03 3.79
C VAL A 91 -5.41 -2.30 2.98
N VAL A 92 -4.44 -2.34 2.07
CA VAL A 92 -4.10 -3.57 1.32
C VAL A 92 -3.72 -4.68 2.30
N ASP A 93 -2.83 -4.38 3.26
CA ASP A 93 -2.37 -5.34 4.28
C ASP A 93 -3.54 -5.87 5.11
N TYR A 94 -4.36 -4.98 5.66
CA TYR A 94 -5.53 -5.35 6.46
C TYR A 94 -6.51 -6.24 5.67
N ARG A 95 -6.92 -5.82 4.46
CA ARG A 95 -7.91 -6.53 3.65
C ARG A 95 -7.41 -7.89 3.18
N CYS A 96 -6.12 -8.02 2.86
CA CYS A 96 -5.55 -9.29 2.42
C CYS A 96 -5.34 -10.29 3.55
N ARG A 97 -5.08 -9.85 4.79
CA ARG A 97 -4.94 -10.75 5.94
C ARG A 97 -6.22 -11.42 6.40
N MET A 98 -7.38 -10.93 5.96
CA MET A 98 -8.68 -11.50 6.35
C MET A 98 -8.94 -12.89 5.75
N THR A 99 -8.13 -13.34 4.78
CA THR A 99 -8.31 -14.62 4.09
C THR A 99 -6.98 -15.34 3.86
N SER A 100 -6.99 -16.67 3.81
CA SER A 100 -5.79 -17.46 3.49
C SER A 100 -5.23 -17.14 2.10
N HIS A 101 -6.12 -16.97 1.11
CA HIS A 101 -5.75 -16.55 -0.25
C HIS A 101 -5.06 -15.19 -0.25
N GLY A 102 -5.59 -14.20 0.46
CA GLY A 102 -4.97 -12.89 0.55
C GLY A 102 -3.60 -12.92 1.26
N LEU A 103 -3.40 -13.80 2.25
CA LEU A 103 -2.07 -14.03 2.83
C LEU A 103 -1.08 -14.60 1.80
N GLU A 104 -1.51 -15.51 0.94
CA GLU A 104 -0.69 -16.01 -0.16
C GLU A 104 -0.38 -14.92 -1.19
N MET A 105 -1.33 -14.02 -1.46
CA MET A 105 -1.09 -12.87 -2.33
C MET A 105 -0.04 -11.92 -1.75
N LEU A 106 -0.07 -11.65 -0.43
CA LEU A 106 0.94 -10.82 0.24
C LEU A 106 2.32 -11.48 0.20
N LYS A 107 2.42 -12.80 0.41
CA LYS A 107 3.69 -13.54 0.31
C LYS A 107 4.32 -13.48 -1.07
N ASN A 108 3.50 -13.50 -2.11
CA ASN A 108 3.93 -13.44 -3.50
C ASN A 108 3.86 -12.01 -4.06
N LEU A 109 3.71 -11.00 -3.21
CA LEU A 109 3.61 -9.62 -3.63
C LEU A 109 4.97 -9.17 -4.17
N GLU A 110 4.94 -8.41 -5.26
CA GLU A 110 6.12 -7.78 -5.82
C GLU A 110 5.68 -6.40 -6.28
N LEU A 111 6.38 -5.37 -5.81
CA LEU A 111 6.05 -3.98 -6.10
C LEU A 111 7.30 -3.24 -6.56
N GLU A 112 7.14 -2.47 -7.63
CA GLU A 112 8.13 -1.50 -8.07
C GLU A 112 7.75 -0.13 -7.52
N CYS A 113 8.53 0.34 -6.53
CA CYS A 113 8.25 1.64 -5.93
C CYS A 113 9.20 2.72 -6.44
N PRO A 114 8.68 3.79 -7.08
CA PRO A 114 9.43 5.01 -7.32
C PRO A 114 9.84 5.67 -5.99
N ASP A 115 10.83 6.55 -6.07
CA ASP A 115 11.37 7.26 -4.92
C ASP A 115 10.41 8.36 -4.45
N TYR A 116 9.42 7.97 -3.63
CA TYR A 116 8.48 8.90 -3.00
C TYR A 116 8.88 9.19 -1.56
N SER A 117 8.70 10.42 -1.11
CA SER A 117 8.65 10.78 0.31
C SER A 117 7.18 10.96 0.70
N TYR A 118 6.72 10.24 1.72
CA TYR A 118 5.36 10.41 2.25
C TYR A 118 5.40 11.26 3.52
N ASP A 119 4.36 12.09 3.72
CA ASP A 119 4.25 13.00 4.87
C ASP A 119 4.04 12.29 6.21
N ARG A 120 3.70 11.00 6.18
CA ARG A 120 3.46 10.16 7.36
C ARG A 120 4.50 9.06 7.45
N ALA A 121 4.70 8.61 8.69
CA ALA A 121 5.47 7.42 8.97
C ALA A 121 4.91 6.19 8.23
N LEU A 122 5.82 5.37 7.74
CA LEU A 122 5.51 4.14 7.03
C LEU A 122 5.19 3.05 8.05
N PHE A 123 3.95 2.56 7.99
CA PHE A 123 3.52 1.48 8.87
C PHE A 123 3.92 0.11 8.33
N ILE A 124 4.43 -0.74 9.20
CA ILE A 124 4.87 -2.09 8.90
C ILE A 124 4.29 -2.99 9.99
N ALA A 125 3.32 -3.83 9.64
CA ALA A 125 2.78 -4.81 10.59
C ALA A 125 3.81 -5.91 10.86
N ASP A 126 4.38 -6.46 9.80
CA ASP A 126 5.44 -7.49 9.82
C ASP A 126 6.16 -7.54 8.46
N GLU A 127 6.95 -8.60 8.24
CA GLU A 127 7.73 -8.81 7.01
C GLU A 127 6.89 -9.01 5.73
N LEU A 128 5.60 -9.31 5.86
CA LEU A 128 4.67 -9.48 4.72
C LEU A 128 3.95 -8.18 4.35
N SER A 129 4.08 -7.12 5.15
CA SER A 129 3.42 -5.85 4.86
C SER A 129 3.88 -5.32 3.49
N PRO A 130 2.97 -4.83 2.62
CA PRO A 130 3.34 -4.26 1.33
C PRO A 130 4.37 -3.12 1.41
N SER A 131 4.38 -2.39 2.53
CA SER A 131 5.36 -1.34 2.84
C SER A 131 6.81 -1.84 2.91
N ILE A 132 7.06 -3.12 3.19
CA ILE A 132 8.39 -3.73 3.16
C ILE A 132 9.00 -3.68 1.76
N HIS A 133 8.21 -3.84 0.70
CA HIS A 133 8.71 -3.76 -0.68
C HIS A 133 9.25 -2.37 -1.02
N PHE A 134 8.63 -1.32 -0.47
CA PHE A 134 9.14 0.05 -0.58
C PHE A 134 10.51 0.19 0.09
N LEU A 135 10.68 -0.37 1.29
CA LEU A 135 11.96 -0.37 2.01
C LEU A 135 13.04 -1.17 1.30
N ILE A 136 12.72 -2.38 0.83
CA ILE A 136 13.68 -3.23 0.12
C ILE A 136 14.13 -2.56 -1.17
N THR A 137 13.23 -1.92 -1.92
CA THR A 137 13.60 -1.19 -3.14
C THR A 137 14.56 -0.04 -2.84
N LYS A 138 14.29 0.71 -1.76
CA LYS A 138 15.19 1.77 -1.26
C LYS A 138 16.55 1.21 -0.82
N LEU A 139 16.56 0.09 -0.09
CA LEU A 139 17.78 -0.60 0.34
C LEU A 139 18.59 -1.14 -0.85
N LYS A 140 17.93 -1.75 -1.84
CA LYS A 140 18.56 -2.23 -3.08
C LYS A 140 19.23 -1.10 -3.85
N ARG A 141 18.57 0.06 -3.95
CA ARG A 141 19.19 1.27 -4.53
C ARG A 141 20.34 1.81 -3.68
N ALA A 142 20.26 1.65 -2.36
CA ALA A 142 21.29 2.00 -1.41
C ALA A 142 22.39 0.92 -1.23
N GLN A 143 22.39 -0.19 -1.99
CA GLN A 143 23.39 -1.27 -1.94
C GLN A 143 24.84 -0.81 -2.24
N LEU A 144 25.04 0.46 -2.54
CA LEU A 144 26.35 1.10 -2.58
C LEU A 144 26.93 1.38 -1.18
N ILE A 145 26.17 1.15 -0.10
CA ILE A 145 26.63 1.34 1.28
C ILE A 145 27.05 -0.02 1.86
N GLU A 146 28.31 -0.40 1.66
CA GLU A 146 28.95 -1.47 2.42
C GLU A 146 29.09 -1.04 3.90
N GLY A 147 28.65 -1.85 4.85
CA GLY A 147 28.75 -1.49 6.26
C GLY A 147 28.01 -2.42 7.25
N GLU A 148 28.15 -2.10 8.53
CA GLU A 148 27.42 -2.76 9.63
C GLU A 148 25.91 -2.62 9.44
N LYS A 149 25.16 -3.70 9.69
CA LYS A 149 23.70 -3.68 9.70
C LYS A 149 23.18 -3.47 11.12
N LEU A 150 22.09 -2.73 11.25
CA LEU A 150 21.33 -2.51 12.47
C LEU A 150 19.92 -3.07 12.30
N LYS A 151 19.46 -3.81 13.31
CA LYS A 151 18.08 -4.33 13.36
C LYS A 151 17.16 -3.27 13.98
N ILE A 152 16.11 -2.88 13.26
CA ILE A 152 15.08 -1.93 13.73
C ILE A 152 13.84 -2.67 14.26
N ASN A 153 12.96 -1.94 14.95
CA ASN A 153 11.84 -2.49 15.75
C ASN A 153 10.85 -3.41 14.98
N CYS A 154 10.72 -3.30 13.65
CA CYS A 154 9.90 -4.22 12.85
C CYS A 154 10.62 -5.54 12.48
N GLY A 155 11.82 -5.79 13.02
CA GLY A 155 12.62 -6.95 12.66
C GLY A 155 13.41 -6.80 11.35
N LEU A 156 13.32 -5.65 10.69
CA LEU A 156 14.08 -5.32 9.48
C LEU A 156 15.55 -5.01 9.82
N GLU A 157 16.48 -5.46 8.98
CA GLU A 157 17.90 -5.06 9.05
C GLU A 157 18.21 -3.99 8.02
N ILE A 158 18.82 -2.88 8.46
CA ILE A 158 19.20 -1.75 7.60
C ILE A 158 20.69 -1.40 7.78
N PRO A 159 21.38 -0.90 6.75
CA PRO A 159 22.72 -0.33 6.90
C PRO A 159 22.76 0.81 7.92
N LYS A 160 23.80 0.83 8.75
CA LYS A 160 24.09 1.91 9.70
C LYS A 160 24.31 3.23 8.95
N GLY A 161 23.72 4.32 9.45
CA GLY A 161 23.65 5.64 8.82
C GLY A 161 22.32 5.93 8.12
N LEU A 162 21.52 4.90 7.78
CA LEU A 162 20.20 5.10 7.18
C LEU A 162 19.09 5.31 8.21
N GLU A 163 19.32 5.05 9.50
CA GLU A 163 18.32 5.19 10.56
C GLU A 163 17.74 6.60 10.71
N VAL A 164 18.48 7.63 10.28
CA VAL A 164 18.03 9.03 10.28
C VAL A 164 17.38 9.44 8.94
N ALA A 165 17.55 8.64 7.89
CA ALA A 165 17.02 8.91 6.57
C ALA A 165 15.58 8.40 6.41
N TYR A 166 14.77 9.14 5.67
CA TYR A 166 13.44 8.66 5.27
C TYR A 166 13.58 7.48 4.28
N PRO A 167 12.76 6.41 4.38
CA PRO A 167 11.66 6.20 5.33
C PRO A 167 12.04 5.60 6.70
N PHE A 168 13.29 5.20 6.90
CA PHE A 168 13.72 4.44 8.09
C PHE A 168 13.62 5.22 9.40
N SER A 169 13.76 6.54 9.36
CA SER A 169 13.57 7.41 10.54
C SER A 169 12.11 7.58 10.95
N GLN A 170 11.17 7.16 10.11
CA GLN A 170 9.73 7.32 10.32
C GLN A 170 9.01 5.99 10.08
N LEU A 171 9.33 4.97 10.88
CA LEU A 171 8.66 3.68 10.84
C LEU A 171 7.72 3.51 12.02
N GLU A 172 6.50 3.10 11.73
CA GLU A 172 5.52 2.69 12.74
C GLU A 172 5.40 1.17 12.74
N CYS A 173 5.97 0.53 13.77
CA CYS A 173 5.92 -0.90 13.96
C CYS A 173 5.00 -1.21 15.15
N PRO A 174 3.97 -2.07 15.01
CA PRO A 174 3.18 -2.48 16.15
C PRO A 174 4.08 -3.26 17.12
N LYS A 175 4.00 -2.91 18.41
CA LYS A 175 4.67 -3.68 19.47
C LYS A 175 4.11 -5.09 19.50
N SER A 176 4.96 -6.06 19.87
CA SER A 176 4.51 -7.44 20.03
C SER A 176 3.38 -7.52 21.07
N TYR A 177 2.51 -8.51 20.95
CA TYR A 177 1.43 -8.69 21.94
C TYR A 177 1.97 -8.79 23.38
N GLU A 178 3.12 -9.43 23.55
CA GLU A 178 3.83 -9.57 24.82
C GLU A 178 4.31 -8.23 25.38
N GLU A 179 4.87 -7.36 24.53
CA GLU A 179 5.27 -6.00 24.92
C GLU A 179 4.06 -5.15 25.29
N ARG A 180 2.97 -5.23 24.52
CA ARG A 180 1.71 -4.52 24.85
C ARG A 180 1.14 -5.00 26.19
N LEU A 181 1.11 -6.32 26.41
CA LEU A 181 0.66 -6.93 27.67
C LEU A 181 1.51 -6.47 28.85
N ARG A 182 2.84 -6.49 28.71
CA ARG A 182 3.74 -6.01 29.76
C ARG A 182 3.43 -4.55 30.11
N GLU A 183 3.28 -3.69 29.11
CA GLU A 183 2.97 -2.28 29.33
C GLU A 183 1.61 -2.04 30.00
N GLU A 184 0.57 -2.80 29.62
CA GLU A 184 -0.74 -2.73 30.27
C GLU A 184 -0.71 -3.24 31.72
N ILE A 185 0.02 -4.32 32.00
CA ILE A 185 0.21 -4.85 33.35
C ILE A 185 0.95 -3.81 34.21
N PHE A 186 2.04 -3.23 33.72
CA PHE A 186 2.80 -2.20 34.44
C PHE A 186 1.99 -0.92 34.67
N LYS A 187 1.10 -0.52 33.74
CA LYS A 187 0.19 0.62 33.93
C LYS A 187 -0.85 0.38 35.01
N LYS A 188 -1.34 -0.86 35.17
CA LYS A 188 -2.31 -1.21 36.23
C LYS A 188 -1.68 -1.37 37.61
N LEU A 189 -0.36 -1.51 37.68
CA LEU A 189 0.43 -1.62 38.92
C LEU A 189 0.93 -0.25 39.44
N ARG A 190 0.63 0.84 38.72
CA ARG A 190 0.83 2.24 39.15
C ARG A 190 -0.51 2.88 39.47
#